data_AF-A0A1F4E4P8-F1
#
_entry.id   AF-A0A1F4E4P8-F1
#
_cell.length_a   1.000
_cell.length_b   1.000
_cell.length_c   1.000
_cell.angle_alpha   90.00
_cell.angle_beta   90.00
_cell.angle_gamma   90.00
#
_symmetry.space_group_name_H-M   'P 1'
#
loop_
_entity.id
_entity.type
_entity.pdbx_description
1 polymer ?
#
loop_
_entity_poly.entity_id
_entity_poly.type
_entity_poly.pdbx_seq_one_letter_code
_entity_poly.pdbx_strand_id
1 'polypeptide(L)'
;MHLCYVDESGTPDLPGNTSRVANIIETPLFVDSSLTSMVQLADLCGFALRRYVENGEAELFERIFRIADRNSRGIVVGVRHFTSMQCSCRICAAHRQ
;
A
#
# COMPACT_ATOMS: atom_id res chain seq x y z
N MET A 1 12.07 -3.64 9.75
CA MET A 1 11.61 -3.54 8.36
C MET A 1 10.09 -3.62 8.40
N HIS A 2 9.40 -2.47 8.30
CA HIS A 2 7.95 -2.42 8.26
C HIS A 2 7.52 -2.44 6.79
N LEU A 3 6.92 -3.54 6.35
CA LEU A 3 6.43 -3.67 4.98
C LEU A 3 4.99 -3.14 4.92
N CYS A 4 4.81 -2.00 4.27
CA CYS A 4 3.50 -1.48 3.87
C CYS A 4 3.37 -1.72 2.36
N TYR A 5 2.32 -2.41 1.91
CA TYR A 5 2.06 -2.62 0.49
C TYR A 5 0.69 -2.05 0.11
N VAL A 6 0.61 -1.57 -1.13
CA VAL A 6 -0.62 -1.09 -1.78
C VAL A 6 -1.06 -2.20 -2.73
N ASP A 7 -2.27 -2.71 -2.55
CA ASP A 7 -2.81 -3.83 -3.34
C ASP A 7 -3.53 -3.30 -4.58
N GLU A 8 -3.01 -3.64 -5.77
CA GLU A 8 -3.65 -3.38 -7.07
C GLU A 8 -4.09 -4.70 -7.75
N SER A 9 -4.68 -5.64 -7.00
CA SER A 9 -5.23 -6.88 -7.56
C SER A 9 -6.43 -6.62 -8.48
N GLY A 10 -6.17 -6.19 -9.72
CA GLY A 10 -7.21 -5.75 -10.65
C GLY A 10 -6.98 -5.91 -12.16
N THR A 11 -5.92 -6.54 -12.66
CA THR A 11 -5.75 -6.76 -14.12
C THR A 11 -5.23 -8.16 -14.47
N PRO A 12 -6.08 -9.05 -15.02
CA PRO A 12 -5.73 -10.47 -15.21
C PRO A 12 -5.17 -10.85 -16.60
N ASP A 13 -4.64 -9.93 -17.41
CA ASP A 13 -4.38 -10.20 -18.84
C ASP A 13 -2.96 -9.88 -19.35
N LEU A 14 -1.89 -10.28 -18.64
CA LEU A 14 -0.53 -10.27 -19.21
C LEU A 14 0.20 -11.61 -18.98
N PRO A 15 0.76 -12.25 -20.03
CA PRO A 15 1.43 -13.54 -19.90
C PRO A 15 2.87 -13.33 -19.41
N GLY A 16 3.07 -13.37 -18.09
CA GLY A 16 4.37 -13.29 -17.41
C GLY A 16 4.78 -14.62 -16.80
N ASN A 17 6.01 -15.05 -17.07
CA ASN A 17 6.60 -16.31 -16.63
C ASN A 17 7.27 -16.21 -15.25
N THR A 18 6.50 -16.12 -14.17
CA THR A 18 7.00 -16.30 -12.79
C THR A 18 6.11 -17.23 -11.95
N SER A 19 6.02 -18.47 -12.41
CA SER A 19 5.09 -19.51 -11.94
C SER A 19 5.38 -20.15 -10.57
N ARG A 20 5.98 -19.44 -9.58
CA ARG A 20 6.17 -19.98 -8.22
C ARG A 20 5.96 -19.06 -7.03
N VAL A 21 5.67 -17.77 -7.22
CA VAL A 21 5.29 -16.90 -6.10
C VAL A 21 4.04 -16.10 -6.48
N ALA A 22 2.90 -16.47 -5.88
CA ALA A 22 1.70 -15.66 -5.98
C ALA A 22 1.92 -14.37 -5.17
N ASN A 23 1.68 -13.20 -5.79
CA ASN A 23 1.66 -11.86 -5.17
C ASN A 23 3.02 -11.15 -4.99
N ILE A 24 3.96 -11.30 -5.92
CA ILE A 24 5.06 -10.33 -6.02
C ILE A 24 4.58 -9.16 -6.87
N ILE A 25 4.70 -7.93 -6.36
CA ILE A 25 4.58 -6.72 -7.19
C ILE A 25 5.79 -6.68 -8.11
N GLU A 26 5.68 -7.32 -9.27
CA GLU A 26 6.63 -7.21 -10.37
C GLU A 26 6.44 -5.84 -11.03
N THR A 27 7.14 -4.81 -10.57
CA THR A 27 7.47 -3.72 -11.48
C THR A 27 8.79 -3.08 -11.05
N PRO A 28 9.75 -2.91 -11.98
CA PRO A 28 11.16 -2.79 -11.62
C PRO A 28 11.51 -1.40 -11.11
N LEU A 29 12.56 -1.37 -10.28
CA LEU A 29 13.12 -0.22 -9.56
C LEU A 29 13.62 0.93 -10.48
N PHE A 30 13.48 0.82 -11.80
CA PHE A 30 13.87 1.82 -12.80
C PHE A 30 12.97 1.69 -14.05
N VAL A 31 11.87 2.43 -14.07
CA VAL A 31 10.91 2.48 -15.18
C VAL A 31 10.77 3.91 -15.70
N ASP A 32 10.55 4.04 -17.01
CA ASP A 32 10.33 5.34 -17.66
C ASP A 32 9.09 6.04 -17.08
N SER A 33 9.24 7.30 -16.67
CA SER A 33 8.19 8.12 -16.06
C SER A 33 6.95 8.31 -16.93
N SER A 34 7.08 8.20 -18.27
CA SER A 34 5.98 8.29 -19.23
C SER A 34 5.19 6.98 -19.36
N LEU A 35 5.80 5.84 -19.03
CA LEU A 35 5.19 4.51 -19.14
C LEU A 35 4.59 4.02 -17.81
N THR A 36 4.94 4.64 -16.68
CA THR A 36 4.65 4.07 -15.34
C THR A 36 4.30 5.12 -14.28
N SER A 37 3.49 6.13 -14.64
CA SER A 37 3.02 7.14 -13.67
C SER A 37 2.36 6.52 -12.42
N MET A 38 1.75 5.33 -12.55
CA MET A 38 1.19 4.56 -11.43
C MET A 38 2.25 4.07 -10.43
N VAL A 39 3.44 3.68 -10.89
CA VAL A 39 4.54 3.23 -10.02
C VAL A 39 5.06 4.38 -9.16
N GLN A 40 5.15 5.59 -9.73
CA GLN A 40 5.56 6.78 -8.99
C GLN A 40 4.53 7.17 -7.93
N LEU A 41 3.23 7.01 -8.22
CA LEU A 41 2.16 7.21 -7.24
C LEU A 41 2.22 6.18 -6.11
N ALA A 42 2.49 4.91 -6.45
CA ALA A 42 2.68 3.86 -5.45
C ALA A 42 3.87 4.15 -4.53
N ASP A 43 4.99 4.63 -5.08
CA ASP A 43 6.17 5.02 -4.29
C ASP A 43 5.90 6.22 -3.37
N LEU A 44 5.17 7.24 -3.84
CA LEU A 44 4.75 8.36 -3.01
C LEU A 44 3.84 7.91 -1.85
N CYS A 45 2.90 6.99 -2.14
CA CYS A 45 2.04 6.37 -1.13
C CYS A 45 2.88 5.60 -0.10
N GLY A 46 3.81 4.76 -0.56
CA GLY A 46 4.73 4.00 0.29
C GLY A 46 5.58 4.90 1.17
N PHE A 47 6.14 5.97 0.62
CA PHE A 47 6.94 6.96 1.34
C PHE A 47 6.16 7.62 2.48
N ALA A 48 4.94 8.10 2.21
CA ALA A 48 4.10 8.72 3.23
C ALA A 48 3.68 7.75 4.33
N LEU A 49 3.29 6.52 3.97
CA LEU A 49 2.94 5.47 4.93
C LEU A 49 4.12 5.11 5.81
N ARG A 50 5.32 4.98 5.23
CA ARG A 50 6.55 4.68 5.99
C ARG A 50 6.85 5.78 7.00
N ARG A 51 6.82 7.05 6.60
CA ARG A 51 7.08 8.19 7.51
C ARG A 51 6.08 8.24 8.66
N TYR A 52 4.81 7.92 8.40
CA TYR A 52 3.83 7.82 9.47
C TYR A 52 4.15 6.71 10.46
N VAL A 53 4.43 5.49 9.97
CA VAL A 53 4.69 4.33 10.84
C VAL A 53 6.01 4.46 11.60
N GLU A 54 7.05 4.99 10.98
CA GLU A 54 8.40 5.05 11.56
C GLU A 54 8.65 6.34 12.35
N ASN A 55 8.13 7.48 11.89
CA ASN A 55 8.42 8.80 12.47
C ASN A 55 7.20 9.47 13.13
N GLY A 56 6.00 8.90 12.99
CA GLY A 56 4.76 9.50 13.51
C GLY A 56 4.25 10.69 12.68
N GLU A 57 4.78 10.89 11.47
CA GLU A 57 4.42 12.05 10.63
C GLU A 57 3.09 11.85 9.93
N ALA A 58 2.07 12.62 10.33
CA ALA A 58 0.70 12.42 9.87
C ALA A 58 0.32 13.23 8.61
N GLU A 59 1.03 14.31 8.26
CA GLU A 59 0.55 15.26 7.24
C GLU A 59 0.27 14.63 5.87
N LEU A 60 1.25 13.90 5.32
CA LEU A 60 1.10 13.18 4.05
C LEU A 60 0.18 11.96 4.21
N PHE A 61 0.28 11.30 5.36
CA PHE A 61 -0.53 10.13 5.68
C PHE A 61 -2.03 10.45 5.66
N GLU A 62 -2.47 11.57 6.26
CA GLU A 62 -3.90 11.93 6.27
C GLU A 62 -4.47 12.04 4.86
N ARG A 63 -3.71 12.61 3.92
CA ARG A 63 -4.15 12.81 2.54
C ARG A 63 -4.34 11.47 1.82
N ILE A 64 -3.41 10.54 1.98
CA ILE A 64 -3.46 9.21 1.35
C ILE A 64 -4.47 8.31 2.06
N PHE A 65 -4.51 8.34 3.38
CA PHE A 65 -5.41 7.49 4.17
C PHE A 65 -6.89 7.86 3.97
N ARG A 66 -7.18 9.12 3.60
CA ARG A 66 -8.53 9.53 3.21
C ARG A 66 -9.03 8.76 1.99
N ILE A 67 -8.18 8.53 0.99
CA ILE A 67 -8.54 7.86 -0.26
C ILE A 67 -8.34 6.35 -0.25
N ALA A 68 -7.73 5.80 0.81
CA ALA A 68 -7.55 4.36 0.97
C ALA A 68 -8.88 3.59 0.83
N ASP A 69 -8.84 2.47 0.13
CA ASP A 69 -10.04 1.68 -0.16
C ASP A 69 -10.73 1.18 1.10
N ARG A 70 -12.08 1.18 1.07
CA ARG A 70 -12.95 0.80 2.18
C ARG A 70 -14.00 -0.19 1.69
N ASN A 71 -14.25 -1.23 2.48
CA ASN A 71 -15.30 -2.19 2.17
C ASN A 71 -16.71 -1.62 2.43
N SER A 72 -17.74 -2.40 2.11
CA SER A 72 -19.15 -2.03 2.33
C SER A 72 -19.54 -1.76 3.79
N ARG A 73 -18.69 -2.17 4.75
CA ARG A 73 -18.86 -1.91 6.19
C ARG A 73 -18.07 -0.69 6.68
N GLY A 74 -17.36 0.01 5.78
CA GLY A 74 -16.53 1.17 6.10
C GLY A 74 -15.12 0.84 6.63
N ILE A 75 -14.75 -0.44 6.69
CA ILE A 75 -13.43 -0.90 7.15
C ILE A 75 -12.39 -0.58 6.08
N VAL A 76 -11.29 0.06 6.49
CA VAL A 76 -10.19 0.39 5.57
C VAL A 76 -9.42 -0.88 5.23
N VAL A 77 -9.41 -1.25 3.95
CA VAL A 77 -8.74 -2.46 3.43
C VAL A 77 -7.56 -2.15 2.51
N GLY A 78 -7.54 -0.98 1.87
CA GLY A 78 -6.50 -0.59 0.89
C GLY A 78 -5.13 -0.25 1.48
N VAL A 79 -4.98 -0.24 2.80
CA VAL A 79 -3.69 -0.06 3.49
C VAL A 79 -3.61 -1.02 4.67
N ARG A 80 -2.49 -1.74 4.79
CA ARG A 80 -2.21 -2.67 5.88
C ARG A 80 -0.85 -2.38 6.52
N HIS A 81 -0.82 -2.45 7.85
CA HIS A 81 0.42 -2.38 8.61
C HIS A 81 0.77 -3.78 9.11
N PHE A 82 1.85 -4.37 8.59
CA PHE A 82 2.34 -5.68 9.01
C PHE A 82 3.07 -5.55 10.35
N THR A 83 2.35 -5.79 11.44
CA THR A 83 2.84 -5.61 12.82
C THR A 83 2.07 -6.50 13.80
N SER A 84 2.40 -6.43 15.09
CA SER A 84 1.70 -7.17 16.14
C SER A 84 0.23 -6.74 16.24
N MET A 85 -0.63 -7.66 16.68
CA MET A 85 -2.04 -7.34 16.94
C MET A 85 -2.24 -6.33 18.08
N GLN A 86 -1.19 -5.88 18.76
CA GLN A 86 -1.27 -4.87 19.82
C GLN A 86 -1.01 -3.45 19.29
N CYS A 87 -0.59 -3.28 18.04
CA CYS A 87 -0.32 -1.96 17.49
C CYS A 87 -1.59 -1.08 17.49
N SER A 88 -1.51 0.14 18.01
CA SER A 88 -2.65 1.08 18.10
C SER A 88 -2.65 2.17 17.02
N CYS A 89 -1.83 2.04 15.97
CA CYS A 89 -1.78 3.04 14.90
C CYS A 89 -3.11 3.13 14.14
N ARG A 90 -3.33 4.25 13.44
CA ARG A 90 -4.60 4.54 12.75
C ARG A 90 -4.95 3.52 11.68
N ILE A 91 -3.94 2.96 11.01
CA ILE A 91 -4.11 1.88 10.02
C ILE A 91 -4.71 0.64 10.70
N CYS A 92 -4.07 0.16 11.78
CA CYS A 92 -4.53 -1.01 12.52
C CYS A 92 -5.87 -0.79 13.24
N ALA A 93 -6.13 0.42 13.72
CA ALA A 93 -7.39 0.79 14.34
C ALA A 93 -8.56 0.78 13.33
N ALA A 94 -8.36 1.34 12.13
CA ALA A 94 -9.40 1.39 11.11
C ALA A 94 -9.70 0.04 10.45
N HIS A 95 -8.74 -0.89 10.44
CA HIS A 95 -8.93 -2.23 9.89
C HIS A 95 -9.69 -3.18 10.86
N ARG A 96 -9.65 -2.91 12.18
CA ARG A 96 -10.26 -3.80 13.20
C ARG A 96 -11.71 -3.47 13.55
N GLN A 97 -12.34 -2.53 12.85
CA GLN A 97 -13.72 -2.13 13.09
C GLN A 97 -14.74 -3.19 12.62
#